data_AF-A0A0W8CMD8-F1
#
_entry.id   AF-A0A0W8CMD8-F1
#
_cell.length_a   1.000
_cell.length_b   1.000
_cell.length_c   1.000
_cell.angle_alpha   90.00
_cell.angle_beta   90.00
_cell.angle_gamma   90.00
#
_symmetry.space_group_name_H-M   'P 1'
#
loop_
_entity.id
_entity.type
_entity.pdbx_description
1 polymer ?
#
loop_
_entity_poly.entity_id
_entity_poly.type
_entity_poly.pdbx_seq_one_letter_code
_entity_poly.pdbx_strand_id
1 'polypeptide(L)'
;MSASAEAVDSLDAYMASLELPSGNQSQSMAQARAAHNSSRAAIQNGRAVVVKNRRYCRLQQLLEDISDEDSYFSDSMIQQRSPALFHFYLGQYLSLNKSATPSTDSAGQTLSSFLIDTCQRSEMETRRVAEQEKWGNFIAADEKQEQSRLERLYEEDNTEEKEDEDEEEEDMTLYSIDERREQLIEVMSSRFLNGEDSEYVNYAEIDADEALDDFDEMQRDAEDRYFAEEEVSKLN
;
A
#
# COMPACT_ATOMS: atom_id res chain seq x y z
N MET A 1 42.00 52.60 48.21
CA MET A 1 41.88 51.15 47.93
C MET A 1 40.50 50.75 48.40
N SER A 2 39.56 50.49 47.48
CA SER A 2 38.23 49.97 47.85
C SER A 2 38.00 48.73 47.00
N ALA A 3 38.04 47.58 47.65
CA ALA A 3 37.81 46.28 47.04
C ALA A 3 36.33 46.17 46.64
N SER A 4 36.09 45.83 45.37
CA SER A 4 34.77 45.53 44.85
C SER A 4 34.39 44.14 45.37
N ALA A 5 33.38 44.05 46.23
CA ALA A 5 32.80 42.78 46.62
C ALA A 5 32.09 42.18 45.41
N GLU A 6 32.64 41.10 44.86
CA GLU A 6 32.00 40.31 43.81
C GLU A 6 30.71 39.72 44.38
N ALA A 7 29.58 40.20 43.86
CA ALA A 7 28.28 39.61 44.10
C ALA A 7 28.24 38.27 43.39
N VAL A 8 28.57 37.19 44.11
CA VAL A 8 28.28 35.82 43.68
C VAL A 8 26.78 35.74 43.39
N ASP A 9 26.46 35.38 42.15
CA ASP A 9 25.09 35.31 41.65
C ASP A 9 24.30 34.32 42.50
N SER A 10 23.12 34.72 42.96
CA SER A 10 22.24 33.92 43.84
C SER A 10 21.90 32.57 43.21
N LEU A 11 21.92 32.51 41.87
CA LEU A 11 21.73 31.29 41.09
C LEU A 11 22.87 30.28 41.28
N ASP A 12 24.11 30.75 41.41
CA ASP A 12 25.30 29.90 41.56
C ASP A 12 25.35 29.26 42.96
N ALA A 13 24.96 30.01 43.98
CA ALA A 13 24.79 29.49 45.34
C ALA A 13 23.68 28.41 45.41
N TYR A 14 22.59 28.60 44.66
CA TYR A 14 21.52 27.63 44.56
C TYR A 14 21.95 26.38 43.78
N MET A 15 22.66 26.54 42.66
CA MET A 15 23.18 25.41 41.89
C MET A 15 24.19 24.58 42.68
N ALA A 16 25.02 25.22 43.51
CA ALA A 16 25.96 24.54 44.40
C ALA A 16 25.27 23.79 45.55
N SER A 17 24.04 24.18 45.92
CA SER A 17 23.25 23.52 46.97
C SER A 17 22.49 22.28 46.50
N LEU A 18 22.39 22.06 45.19
CA LEU A 18 21.79 20.86 44.61
C LEU A 18 22.79 19.70 44.70
N GLU A 19 22.69 18.90 45.76
CA GLU A 19 23.42 17.64 45.89
C GLU A 19 23.06 16.71 44.72
N LEU A 20 24.00 16.55 43.77
CA LEU A 20 23.91 15.48 42.78
C LEU A 20 24.03 14.14 43.51
N PRO A 21 23.10 13.20 43.33
CA PRO A 21 23.18 11.89 43.95
C PRO A 21 24.53 11.26 43.62
N SER A 22 25.28 10.85 44.63
CA SER A 22 26.61 10.27 44.49
C SER A 22 26.53 9.11 43.49
N GLY A 23 27.16 9.30 42.32
CA GLY A 23 27.01 8.44 41.16
C GLY A 23 27.62 7.07 41.38
N ASN A 24 26.85 6.16 41.96
CA ASN A 24 27.07 4.71 41.92
C ASN A 24 25.95 4.02 41.11
N GLN A 25 25.58 4.62 39.98
CA GLN A 25 24.75 3.99 38.96
C GLN A 25 25.45 4.18 37.61
N SER A 26 26.03 3.10 37.12
CA SER A 26 26.97 3.04 35.99
C SER A 26 26.32 3.24 34.61
N GLN A 27 25.29 4.08 34.49
CA GLN A 27 24.68 4.42 33.22
C GLN A 27 24.37 5.91 33.18
N SER A 28 24.92 6.59 32.17
CA SER A 28 24.60 8.00 31.91
C SER A 28 23.09 8.15 31.68
N MET A 29 22.47 9.24 32.15
CA MET A 29 21.06 9.55 31.90
C MET A 29 20.70 9.57 30.40
N ALA A 30 21.68 9.80 29.52
CA ALA A 30 21.51 9.67 28.07
C ALA A 30 21.42 8.20 27.61
N GLN A 31 22.23 7.31 28.20
CA GLN A 31 22.22 5.88 27.92
C GLN A 31 20.92 5.21 28.41
N ALA A 32 20.44 5.59 29.60
CA ALA A 32 19.16 5.08 30.13
C ALA A 32 17.98 5.46 29.23
N ARG A 33 17.94 6.70 28.72
CA ARG A 33 16.91 7.15 27.77
C ARG A 33 17.01 6.41 26.43
N ALA A 34 18.21 6.19 25.92
CA ALA A 34 18.43 5.42 24.69
C ALA A 34 17.91 3.97 24.84
N ALA A 35 18.23 3.29 25.94
CA ALA A 35 17.78 1.93 26.19
C ALA A 35 16.25 1.79 26.26
N HIS A 36 15.56 2.72 26.94
CA HIS A 36 14.09 2.73 26.99
C HIS A 36 13.47 2.95 25.61
N ASN A 37 14.04 3.83 24.79
CA ASN A 37 13.56 4.05 23.43
C ASN A 37 13.79 2.82 22.55
N SER A 38 14.94 2.16 22.65
CA SER A 38 15.23 0.92 21.92
C SER A 38 14.27 -0.21 22.29
N SER A 39 14.00 -0.40 23.58
CA SER A 39 13.03 -1.41 24.04
C SER A 39 11.62 -1.12 23.54
N ARG A 40 11.19 0.15 23.58
CA ARG A 40 9.87 0.55 23.05
C ARG A 40 9.78 0.34 21.54
N ALA A 41 10.83 0.67 20.78
CA ALA A 41 10.87 0.45 19.34
C ALA A 41 10.81 -1.04 18.99
N ALA A 42 11.52 -1.90 19.73
CA ALA A 42 11.47 -3.35 19.55
C ALA A 42 10.06 -3.92 19.79
N ILE A 43 9.37 -3.47 20.84
CA ILE A 43 7.98 -3.88 21.15
C ILE A 43 7.02 -3.40 20.04
N GLN A 44 7.19 -2.17 19.55
CA GLN A 44 6.38 -1.63 18.46
C GLN A 44 6.60 -2.38 17.15
N ASN A 45 7.84 -2.70 16.81
CA ASN A 45 8.19 -3.49 15.65
C ASN A 45 7.63 -4.91 15.76
N GLY A 46 7.75 -5.56 16.92
CA GLY A 46 7.17 -6.89 17.16
C GLY A 46 5.65 -6.89 16.95
N ARG A 47 4.95 -5.89 17.49
CA ARG A 47 3.50 -5.74 17.28
C ARG A 47 3.17 -5.47 15.80
N ALA A 48 3.94 -4.64 15.11
CA ALA A 48 3.72 -4.36 13.69
C ALA A 48 3.94 -5.59 12.82
N VAL A 49 4.93 -6.43 13.14
CA VAL A 49 5.18 -7.71 12.45
C VAL A 49 4.00 -8.66 12.68
N VAL A 50 3.54 -8.85 13.92
CA VAL A 50 2.37 -9.70 14.22
C VAL A 50 1.13 -9.22 13.47
N VAL A 51 0.85 -7.91 13.45
CA VAL A 51 -0.27 -7.34 12.71
C VAL A 51 -0.15 -7.64 11.20
N LYS A 52 1.02 -7.42 10.61
CA LYS A 52 1.23 -7.72 9.18
C LYS A 52 1.09 -9.21 8.88
N ASN A 53 1.59 -10.08 9.74
CA ASN A 53 1.48 -11.53 9.58
C ASN A 53 0.01 -11.98 9.66
N ARG A 54 -0.76 -11.51 10.65
CA ARG A 54 -2.20 -11.80 10.75
C ARG A 54 -2.97 -11.33 9.52
N ARG A 55 -2.70 -10.09 9.07
CA ARG A 55 -3.29 -9.57 7.82
C ARG A 55 -2.86 -10.40 6.62
N TYR A 56 -1.62 -10.86 6.56
CA TYR A 56 -1.15 -11.73 5.48
C TYR A 56 -1.89 -13.08 5.46
N CYS A 57 -2.06 -13.74 6.61
CA CYS A 57 -2.87 -14.95 6.70
C CYS A 57 -4.32 -14.70 6.27
N ARG A 58 -4.92 -13.57 6.69
CA ARG A 58 -6.27 -13.20 6.24
C ARG A 58 -6.34 -12.92 4.75
N LEU A 59 -5.33 -12.27 4.19
CA LEU A 59 -5.20 -12.00 2.76
C LEU A 59 -5.16 -13.31 1.97
N GLN A 60 -4.37 -14.30 2.41
CA GLN A 60 -4.29 -15.61 1.77
C GLN A 60 -5.66 -16.30 1.72
N GLN A 61 -6.41 -16.29 2.82
CA GLN A 61 -7.78 -16.82 2.85
C GLN A 61 -8.68 -16.14 1.80
N LEU A 62 -8.62 -14.80 1.71
CA LEU A 62 -9.39 -14.05 0.72
C LEU A 62 -8.98 -14.36 -0.73
N LEU A 63 -7.72 -14.71 -0.96
CA LEU A 63 -7.21 -15.12 -2.27
C LEU A 63 -7.63 -16.56 -2.63
N GLU A 64 -7.80 -17.44 -1.66
CA GLU A 64 -8.35 -18.79 -1.90
C GLU A 64 -9.85 -18.72 -2.24
N ASP A 65 -10.58 -17.81 -1.61
CA ASP A 65 -12.02 -17.60 -1.79
C ASP A 65 -12.37 -16.81 -3.07
N ILE A 66 -11.45 -16.56 -4.01
CA ILE A 66 -11.70 -15.75 -5.23
C ILE A 66 -12.81 -16.33 -6.13
N SER A 67 -13.12 -17.62 -5.98
CA SER A 67 -14.14 -18.30 -6.79
C SER A 67 -15.58 -17.81 -6.52
N ASP A 68 -15.81 -17.09 -5.42
CA ASP A 68 -17.12 -16.55 -5.07
C ASP A 68 -17.33 -15.16 -5.68
N GLU A 69 -18.50 -14.92 -6.29
CA GLU A 69 -18.85 -13.63 -6.91
C GLU A 69 -18.83 -12.46 -5.92
N ASP A 70 -19.10 -12.74 -4.65
CA ASP A 70 -19.11 -11.77 -3.56
C ASP A 70 -17.77 -11.70 -2.80
N SER A 71 -16.73 -12.36 -3.30
CA SER A 71 -15.39 -12.35 -2.70
C SER A 71 -14.74 -10.96 -2.75
N TYR A 72 -13.87 -10.68 -1.80
CA TYR A 72 -13.18 -9.39 -1.66
C TYR A 72 -12.36 -8.99 -2.91
N PHE A 73 -11.83 -9.99 -3.63
CA PHE A 73 -11.05 -9.82 -4.87
C PHE A 73 -11.86 -10.11 -6.15
N SER A 74 -13.18 -10.22 -6.07
CA SER A 74 -14.01 -10.33 -7.27
C SER A 74 -14.00 -9.01 -8.07
N ASP A 75 -14.19 -9.07 -9.38
CA ASP A 75 -14.18 -7.87 -10.24
C ASP A 75 -15.22 -6.86 -9.79
N SER A 76 -16.42 -7.33 -9.44
CA SER A 76 -17.51 -6.50 -8.94
C SER A 76 -17.11 -5.78 -7.65
N MET A 77 -16.49 -6.50 -6.71
CA MET A 77 -16.10 -5.94 -5.41
C MET A 77 -14.92 -4.97 -5.53
N ILE A 78 -13.91 -5.30 -6.33
CA ILE A 78 -12.78 -4.38 -6.61
C ILE A 78 -13.28 -3.12 -7.32
N GLN A 79 -14.19 -3.25 -8.29
CA GLN A 79 -14.78 -2.10 -8.99
C GLN A 79 -15.55 -1.17 -8.04
N GLN A 80 -16.33 -1.72 -7.10
CA GLN A 80 -17.08 -0.92 -6.13
C GLN A 80 -16.16 -0.16 -5.15
N ARG A 81 -15.08 -0.81 -4.72
CA ARG A 81 -14.18 -0.30 -3.68
C ARG A 81 -13.17 0.69 -4.23
N SER A 82 -12.56 0.38 -5.38
CA SER A 82 -11.53 1.18 -6.04
C SER A 82 -11.83 1.29 -7.55
N PRO A 83 -12.84 2.07 -7.94
CA PRO A 83 -13.25 2.22 -9.33
C PRO A 83 -12.14 2.75 -10.24
N ALA A 84 -11.24 3.62 -9.76
CA ALA A 84 -10.14 4.14 -10.59
C ALA A 84 -9.12 3.06 -10.94
N LEU A 85 -8.67 2.29 -9.94
CA LEU A 85 -7.74 1.17 -10.15
C LEU A 85 -8.37 0.12 -11.06
N PHE A 86 -9.63 -0.25 -10.81
CA PHE A 86 -10.33 -1.22 -11.65
C PHE A 86 -10.39 -0.75 -13.11
N HIS A 87 -10.74 0.53 -13.35
CA HIS A 87 -10.82 1.07 -14.69
C HIS A 87 -9.47 1.01 -15.42
N PHE A 88 -8.39 1.42 -14.74
CA PHE A 88 -7.04 1.44 -15.31
C PHE A 88 -6.53 0.03 -15.66
N TYR A 89 -6.62 -0.92 -14.73
CA TYR A 89 -6.07 -2.26 -14.95
C TYR A 89 -6.98 -3.14 -15.82
N LEU A 90 -8.31 -3.05 -15.70
CA LEU A 90 -9.24 -3.96 -16.36
C LEU A 90 -10.32 -3.25 -17.19
N GLY A 91 -10.96 -2.21 -16.66
CA GLY A 91 -12.16 -1.62 -17.25
C GLY A 91 -11.95 -1.06 -18.66
N GLN A 92 -10.81 -0.45 -18.95
CA GLN A 92 -10.47 0.01 -20.29
C GLN A 92 -10.36 -1.16 -21.28
N TYR A 93 -9.69 -2.24 -20.90
CA TYR A 93 -9.43 -3.39 -21.79
C TYR A 93 -10.63 -4.33 -21.97
N LEU A 94 -11.47 -4.48 -20.94
CA LEU A 94 -12.73 -5.22 -21.04
C LEU A 94 -13.66 -4.59 -22.08
N SER A 95 -13.65 -3.25 -22.17
CA SER A 95 -14.45 -2.51 -23.14
C SER A 95 -13.97 -2.71 -24.58
N LEU A 96 -12.65 -2.89 -24.78
CA LEU A 96 -12.07 -3.18 -26.11
C LEU A 96 -12.40 -4.61 -26.58
N ASN A 97 -12.38 -5.58 -25.66
CA ASN A 97 -12.58 -6.99 -26.00
C ASN A 97 -14.06 -7.34 -26.19
N LYS A 98 -14.96 -6.60 -25.53
CA LYS A 98 -16.41 -6.68 -25.73
C LYS A 98 -16.75 -5.94 -27.02
N SER A 99 -16.44 -6.58 -28.17
CA SER A 99 -16.70 -6.08 -29.52
C SER A 99 -17.99 -5.29 -29.56
N ALA A 100 -17.93 -4.05 -30.04
CA ALA A 100 -18.92 -2.96 -30.08
C ALA A 100 -20.35 -3.33 -30.54
N THR A 101 -20.92 -4.34 -29.90
CA THR A 101 -22.29 -4.76 -29.97
C THR A 101 -22.89 -4.29 -28.66
N PRO A 102 -23.60 -3.15 -28.64
CA PRO A 102 -24.43 -2.84 -27.48
C PRO A 102 -25.34 -4.05 -27.31
N SER A 103 -25.20 -4.76 -26.19
CA SER A 103 -26.03 -5.92 -25.86
C SER A 103 -27.49 -5.49 -26.00
N THR A 104 -28.14 -5.96 -27.06
CA THR A 104 -29.52 -5.63 -27.44
C THR A 104 -30.56 -6.33 -26.57
N ASP A 105 -30.18 -6.73 -25.35
CA ASP A 105 -31.07 -7.30 -24.35
C ASP A 105 -31.95 -6.23 -23.67
N SER A 106 -31.94 -5.00 -24.21
CA SER A 106 -32.81 -3.87 -23.85
C SER A 106 -34.31 -4.17 -23.99
N ALA A 107 -34.70 -5.29 -24.62
CA ALA A 107 -36.09 -5.70 -24.84
C ALA A 107 -36.90 -6.00 -23.57
N GLY A 108 -36.31 -5.93 -22.36
CA GLY A 108 -37.01 -6.16 -21.10
C GLY A 108 -36.74 -5.17 -19.96
N GLN A 109 -35.91 -4.14 -20.17
CA GLN A 109 -35.59 -3.20 -19.09
C GLN A 109 -36.70 -2.15 -18.94
N THR A 110 -37.24 -2.03 -17.74
CA THR A 110 -38.15 -0.93 -17.41
C THR A 110 -37.40 0.39 -17.45
N LEU A 111 -38.07 1.49 -17.82
CA LEU A 111 -37.49 2.82 -17.78
C LEU A 111 -36.91 3.14 -16.39
N SER A 112 -37.53 2.65 -15.32
CA SER A 112 -37.01 2.77 -13.96
C SER A 112 -35.66 2.08 -13.76
N SER A 113 -35.50 0.85 -14.29
CA SER A 113 -34.22 0.13 -14.23
C SER A 113 -33.14 0.91 -14.97
N PHE A 114 -33.42 1.34 -16.20
CA PHE A 114 -32.49 2.12 -16.98
C PHE A 114 -32.07 3.41 -16.28
N LEU A 115 -33.02 4.15 -15.68
CA LEU A 115 -32.71 5.36 -14.93
C LEU A 115 -31.86 5.07 -13.68
N ILE A 116 -32.17 4.01 -12.94
CA ILE A 116 -31.36 3.57 -11.79
C ILE A 116 -29.94 3.21 -12.25
N ASP A 117 -29.81 2.41 -13.31
CA ASP A 117 -28.52 1.99 -13.86
C ASP A 117 -27.70 3.19 -14.34
N THR A 118 -28.32 4.16 -15.03
CA THR A 118 -27.63 5.38 -15.47
C THR A 118 -27.18 6.24 -14.28
N CYS A 119 -27.99 6.35 -13.23
CA CYS A 119 -27.63 7.10 -12.03
C CYS A 119 -26.44 6.44 -11.34
N GLN A 120 -26.52 5.13 -11.09
CA GLN A 120 -25.45 4.35 -10.48
C GLN A 120 -24.16 4.44 -11.31
N ARG A 121 -24.25 4.34 -12.64
CA ARG A 121 -23.09 4.49 -13.52
C ARG A 121 -22.49 5.88 -13.45
N SER A 122 -23.32 6.92 -13.36
CA SER A 122 -22.84 8.30 -13.20
C SER A 122 -22.15 8.51 -11.85
N GLU A 123 -22.69 7.96 -10.76
CA GLU A 123 -22.09 8.03 -9.43
C GLU A 123 -20.74 7.31 -9.42
N MET A 124 -20.67 6.11 -10.00
CA MET A 124 -19.42 5.37 -10.15
C MET A 124 -18.37 6.14 -10.93
N GLU A 125 -18.76 6.81 -12.02
CA GLU A 125 -17.85 7.64 -12.81
C GLU A 125 -17.34 8.85 -12.01
N THR A 126 -18.22 9.53 -11.26
CA THR A 126 -17.79 10.64 -10.39
C THR A 126 -16.81 10.17 -9.30
N ARG A 127 -17.05 9.00 -8.71
CA ARG A 127 -16.14 8.39 -7.74
C ARG A 127 -14.81 8.02 -8.39
N ARG A 128 -14.84 7.45 -9.58
CA ARG A 128 -13.64 7.10 -10.36
C ARG A 128 -12.77 8.31 -10.61
N VAL A 129 -13.36 9.42 -11.09
CA VAL A 129 -12.63 10.68 -11.37
C VAL A 129 -12.04 11.27 -10.08
N ALA A 130 -12.80 11.30 -8.98
CA ALA A 130 -12.30 11.79 -7.69
C ALA A 130 -11.18 10.92 -7.11
N GLU A 131 -11.24 9.60 -7.30
CA GLU A 131 -10.20 8.68 -6.85
C GLU A 131 -8.94 8.79 -7.70
N GLN A 132 -9.06 9.03 -9.01
CA GLN A 132 -7.93 9.21 -9.93
C GLN A 132 -6.97 10.34 -9.48
N GLU A 133 -7.48 11.42 -8.88
CA GLU A 133 -6.64 12.48 -8.30
C GLU A 133 -5.69 11.97 -7.20
N LYS A 134 -6.08 10.93 -6.44
CA LYS A 134 -5.25 10.33 -5.38
C LYS A 134 -4.14 9.45 -5.95
N TRP A 135 -4.41 8.84 -7.10
CA TRP A 135 -3.54 7.87 -7.75
C TRP A 135 -2.53 8.53 -8.71
N GLY A 136 -2.74 9.79 -9.08
CA GLY A 136 -1.91 10.50 -10.05
C GLY A 136 -2.33 10.19 -11.49
N ASN A 137 -1.63 10.80 -12.46
CA ASN A 137 -1.86 10.54 -13.88
C ASN A 137 -1.33 9.14 -14.25
N PHE A 138 -2.13 8.12 -13.99
CA PHE A 138 -2.03 6.85 -14.70
C PHE A 138 -2.38 7.11 -16.18
N ILE A 139 -1.42 6.98 -17.09
CA ILE A 139 -1.68 7.13 -18.53
C ILE A 139 -2.48 5.90 -18.96
N ALA A 140 -3.77 6.08 -19.24
CA ALA A 140 -4.60 5.03 -19.81
C ALA A 140 -4.02 4.58 -21.17
N ALA A 141 -4.08 3.29 -21.48
CA ALA A 141 -3.56 2.77 -22.75
C ALA A 141 -4.26 3.41 -23.97
N ASP A 142 -5.53 3.80 -23.83
CA ASP A 142 -6.31 4.48 -24.86
C ASP A 142 -5.79 5.91 -25.14
N GLU A 143 -5.44 6.66 -24.09
CA GLU A 143 -4.91 8.02 -24.22
C GLU A 143 -3.49 8.00 -24.81
N LYS A 144 -2.70 6.97 -24.50
CA LYS A 144 -1.38 6.73 -25.11
C LYS A 144 -1.50 6.32 -26.58
N GLN A 145 -2.43 5.43 -26.92
CA GLN A 145 -2.67 5.01 -28.30
C GLN A 145 -3.13 6.19 -29.17
N GLU A 146 -3.98 7.06 -28.61
CA GLU A 146 -4.39 8.28 -29.30
C GLU A 146 -3.23 9.27 -29.42
N GLN A 147 -2.35 9.40 -28.41
CA GLN A 147 -1.12 10.19 -28.51
C GLN A 147 -0.19 9.66 -29.61
N SER A 148 0.10 8.36 -29.67
CA SER A 148 0.92 7.78 -30.75
C SER A 148 0.27 7.88 -32.13
N ARG A 149 -1.07 7.77 -32.21
CA ARG A 149 -1.81 7.99 -33.45
C ARG A 149 -1.72 9.44 -33.91
N LEU A 150 -1.83 10.38 -32.96
CA LEU A 150 -1.76 11.81 -33.18
C LEU A 150 -0.35 12.23 -33.59
N GLU A 151 0.68 11.72 -32.91
CA GLU A 151 2.08 11.90 -33.23
C GLU A 151 2.40 11.41 -34.65
N ARG A 152 1.98 10.20 -35.02
CA ARG A 152 2.09 9.69 -36.40
C ARG A 152 1.40 10.58 -37.44
N LEU A 153 0.26 11.21 -37.11
CA LEU A 153 -0.44 12.15 -37.99
C LEU A 153 0.30 13.49 -38.14
N TYR A 154 1.14 13.86 -37.17
CA TYR A 154 1.92 15.09 -37.18
C TYR A 154 3.39 14.90 -37.59
N GLU A 155 3.91 13.67 -37.60
CA GLU A 155 5.28 13.33 -38.03
C GLU A 155 5.48 13.38 -39.56
N GLU A 156 4.41 13.55 -40.34
CA GLU A 156 4.41 13.43 -41.80
C GLU A 156 5.14 14.57 -42.57
N ASP A 157 5.94 15.41 -41.91
CA ASP A 157 6.73 16.51 -42.54
C ASP A 157 8.20 16.62 -42.07
N ASN A 158 8.73 15.70 -41.24
CA ASN A 158 10.14 15.75 -40.84
C ASN A 158 10.79 14.36 -40.84
N THR A 159 11.37 13.98 -41.98
CA THR A 159 12.21 12.79 -42.12
C THR A 159 13.53 12.97 -41.38
N GLU A 160 13.58 12.64 -40.09
CA GLU A 160 14.81 12.25 -39.41
C GLU A 160 14.55 10.92 -38.70
N GLU A 161 15.24 9.88 -39.14
CA GLU A 161 15.25 8.54 -38.54
C GLU A 161 15.69 8.66 -37.07
N LYS A 162 14.73 8.59 -36.14
CA LYS A 162 14.99 8.32 -34.74
C LYS A 162 14.82 6.83 -34.51
N GLU A 163 15.92 6.12 -34.66
CA GLU A 163 16.06 4.77 -34.14
C GLU A 163 16.41 4.88 -32.64
N ASP A 164 15.72 4.05 -31.85
CA ASP A 164 16.11 3.58 -30.51
C ASP A 164 15.80 4.49 -29.30
N GLU A 165 14.53 4.55 -28.89
CA GLU A 165 14.14 4.81 -27.47
C GLU A 165 12.83 4.09 -27.03
N ASP A 166 12.33 3.12 -27.81
CA ASP A 166 11.00 2.49 -27.60
C ASP A 166 11.01 1.17 -26.80
N GLU A 167 12.14 0.76 -26.20
CA GLU A 167 12.23 -0.58 -25.57
C GLU A 167 11.48 -0.71 -24.22
N GLU A 168 11.15 0.39 -23.54
CA GLU A 168 10.33 0.38 -22.31
C GLU A 168 8.81 0.55 -22.60
N GLU A 169 8.45 0.88 -23.84
CA GLU A 169 7.15 1.44 -24.22
C GLU A 169 6.11 0.37 -24.64
N GLU A 170 6.56 -0.83 -25.06
CA GLU A 170 5.69 -1.94 -25.49
C GLU A 170 5.07 -2.70 -24.31
N ASP A 171 5.69 -2.66 -23.12
CA ASP A 171 5.41 -3.58 -22.01
C ASP A 171 3.96 -3.51 -21.49
N MET A 172 3.36 -2.31 -21.40
CA MET A 172 2.00 -2.13 -20.85
C MET A 172 0.87 -2.68 -21.76
N THR A 173 1.10 -2.76 -23.07
CA THR A 173 0.10 -3.29 -24.03
C THR A 173 0.25 -4.79 -24.25
N LEU A 174 1.40 -5.36 -23.91
CA LEU A 174 1.70 -6.79 -24.08
C LEU A 174 1.02 -7.69 -23.07
N TYR A 175 0.66 -7.17 -21.89
CA TYR A 175 -0.04 -7.97 -20.90
C TYR A 175 -1.37 -8.50 -21.44
N SER A 176 -1.75 -9.72 -21.08
CA SER A 176 -3.09 -10.27 -21.28
C SER A 176 -4.08 -9.64 -20.29
N ILE A 177 -5.39 -9.88 -20.47
CA ILE A 177 -6.39 -9.41 -19.48
C ILE A 177 -6.16 -10.09 -18.13
N ASP A 178 -5.77 -11.37 -18.14
CA ASP A 178 -5.54 -12.14 -16.93
C ASP A 178 -4.31 -11.62 -16.17
N GLU A 179 -3.21 -11.32 -16.87
CA GLU A 179 -2.02 -10.71 -16.25
C GLU A 179 -2.32 -9.33 -15.63
N ARG A 180 -3.16 -8.51 -16.28
CA ARG A 180 -3.58 -7.24 -15.69
C ARG A 180 -4.48 -7.42 -14.47
N ARG A 181 -5.28 -8.49 -14.44
CA ARG A 181 -6.08 -8.87 -13.27
C ARG A 181 -5.16 -9.22 -12.10
N GLU A 182 -4.11 -9.99 -12.35
CA GLU A 182 -3.11 -10.34 -11.34
C GLU A 182 -2.41 -9.09 -10.79
N GLN A 183 -1.98 -8.16 -11.66
CA GLN A 183 -1.40 -6.88 -11.23
C GLN A 183 -2.38 -6.06 -10.36
N LEU A 184 -3.65 -6.00 -10.73
CA LEU A 184 -4.67 -5.33 -9.92
C LEU A 184 -4.81 -5.99 -8.55
N ILE A 185 -4.84 -7.32 -8.49
CA ILE A 185 -4.90 -8.08 -7.24
C ILE A 185 -3.67 -7.82 -6.37
N GLU A 186 -2.47 -7.72 -6.95
CA GLU A 186 -1.23 -7.41 -6.22
C GLU A 186 -1.28 -6.01 -5.58
N VAL A 187 -1.72 -5.00 -6.33
CA VAL A 187 -1.91 -3.64 -5.82
C VAL A 187 -2.93 -3.66 -4.67
N MET A 188 -4.07 -4.33 -4.86
CA MET A 188 -5.12 -4.43 -3.84
C MET A 188 -4.66 -5.21 -2.60
N SER A 189 -3.81 -6.22 -2.78
CA SER A 189 -3.18 -6.99 -1.70
C SER A 189 -2.25 -6.13 -0.87
N SER A 190 -1.41 -5.31 -1.52
CA SER A 190 -0.52 -4.36 -0.84
C SER A 190 -1.30 -3.34 -0.01
N ARG A 191 -2.38 -2.79 -0.58
CA ARG A 191 -3.30 -1.88 0.14
C ARG A 191 -3.95 -2.57 1.34
N PHE A 192 -4.35 -3.83 1.18
CA PHE A 192 -4.95 -4.61 2.26
C PHE A 192 -3.97 -4.78 3.43
N LEU A 193 -2.72 -5.16 3.16
CA LEU A 193 -1.70 -5.33 4.19
C LEU A 193 -1.40 -4.01 4.93
N ASN A 194 -1.39 -2.89 4.19
CA ASN A 194 -1.18 -1.57 4.76
C ASN A 194 -2.39 -1.07 5.59
N GLY A 195 -3.56 -1.67 5.43
CA GLY A 195 -4.78 -1.26 6.15
C GLY A 195 -5.49 -0.09 5.52
N GLU A 196 -5.29 0.14 4.22
CA GLU A 196 -5.82 1.29 3.49
C GLU A 196 -7.29 1.15 3.11
N ASP A 197 -7.90 -0.01 3.39
CA ASP A 197 -9.28 -0.32 3.02
C ASP A 197 -10.24 -0.42 4.21
N SER A 198 -10.06 0.46 5.20
CA SER A 198 -10.82 0.40 6.46
C SER A 198 -12.33 0.65 6.30
N GLU A 199 -12.76 1.18 5.15
CA GLU A 199 -14.17 1.40 4.83
C GLU A 199 -14.93 0.09 4.56
N TYR A 200 -14.24 -0.94 4.09
CA TYR A 200 -14.84 -2.23 3.72
C TYR A 200 -14.31 -3.39 4.56
N VAL A 201 -13.12 -3.25 5.15
CA VAL A 201 -12.48 -4.28 5.98
C VAL A 201 -12.34 -3.82 7.42
N ASN A 202 -12.82 -4.65 8.35
CA ASN A 202 -12.60 -4.41 9.77
C ASN A 202 -11.22 -4.92 10.22
N TYR A 203 -10.17 -4.11 9.99
CA TYR A 203 -8.82 -4.44 10.41
C TYR A 203 -8.67 -4.59 11.93
N ALA A 204 -9.50 -3.95 12.74
CA ALA A 204 -9.39 -4.07 14.19
C ALA A 204 -9.71 -5.50 14.67
N GLU A 205 -10.64 -6.18 14.00
CA GLU A 205 -10.96 -7.59 14.26
C GLU A 205 -9.81 -8.49 13.79
N ILE A 206 -9.31 -8.29 12.56
CA ILE A 206 -8.21 -9.08 11.98
C ILE A 206 -6.93 -8.93 12.81
N ASP A 207 -6.57 -7.70 13.20
CA ASP A 207 -5.37 -7.40 13.95
C ASP A 207 -5.41 -7.98 15.38
N ALA A 208 -6.60 -8.21 15.93
CA ALA A 208 -6.80 -8.78 17.26
C ALA A 208 -6.98 -10.31 17.25
N ASP A 209 -7.18 -10.93 16.08
CA ASP A 209 -7.42 -12.35 15.95
C ASP A 209 -6.12 -13.15 16.08
N GLU A 210 -5.98 -13.88 17.19
CA GLU A 210 -4.85 -14.76 17.47
C GLU A 210 -4.91 -16.07 16.65
N ALA A 211 -6.08 -16.44 16.10
CA ALA A 211 -6.20 -17.64 15.28
C ALA A 211 -5.52 -17.48 13.91
N LEU A 212 -5.24 -16.24 13.50
CA LEU A 212 -4.46 -15.92 12.30
C LEU A 212 -2.94 -15.93 12.55
N ASP A 213 -2.48 -16.23 13.76
CA ASP A 213 -1.04 -16.39 14.02
C ASP A 213 -0.56 -17.74 13.48
N ASP A 214 0.33 -17.71 12.49
CA ASP A 214 1.00 -18.90 11.97
C ASP A 214 2.12 -19.35 12.93
N PHE A 215 1.75 -20.13 13.94
CA PHE A 215 2.69 -20.67 14.93
C PHE A 215 3.73 -21.61 14.33
N ASP A 216 3.37 -22.33 13.26
CA ASP A 216 4.27 -23.27 12.61
C ASP A 216 5.40 -22.51 11.91
N GLU A 217 5.07 -21.45 11.17
CA GLU A 217 6.07 -20.61 10.51
C GLU A 217 6.92 -19.84 11.54
N MET A 218 6.31 -19.33 12.61
CA MET A 218 7.08 -18.71 13.70
C MET A 218 8.07 -19.67 14.35
N GLN A 219 7.72 -20.96 14.47
CA GLN A 219 8.64 -21.97 15.00
C GLN A 219 9.80 -22.20 14.03
N ARG A 220 9.54 -22.33 12.73
CA ARG A 220 10.58 -22.49 11.69
C ARG A 220 11.52 -21.29 11.68
N ASP A 221 10.99 -20.07 11.72
CA ASP A 221 11.80 -18.85 11.80
C ASP A 221 12.69 -18.82 13.05
N ALA A 222 12.21 -19.36 14.18
CA ALA A 222 12.98 -19.46 15.40
C ALA A 222 14.09 -20.52 15.29
N GLU A 223 13.80 -21.66 14.66
CA GLU A 223 14.77 -22.72 14.37
C GLU A 223 15.86 -22.22 13.41
N ASP A 224 15.50 -21.58 12.29
CA ASP A 224 16.43 -21.03 11.31
C ASP A 224 17.35 -19.98 11.93
N ARG A 225 16.80 -19.10 12.78
CA ARG A 225 17.59 -18.12 13.54
C ARG A 225 18.60 -18.80 14.48
N TYR A 226 18.18 -19.86 15.16
CA TYR A 226 19.05 -20.65 16.03
C TYR A 226 20.22 -21.28 15.26
N PHE A 227 19.95 -21.89 14.10
CA PHE A 227 21.00 -22.50 13.28
C PHE A 227 21.96 -21.46 12.69
N ALA A 228 21.45 -20.31 12.21
CA ALA A 228 22.29 -19.24 11.68
C ALA A 228 23.24 -18.67 12.74
N GLU A 229 22.76 -18.45 13.98
CA GLU A 229 23.59 -17.98 15.09
C GLU A 229 24.64 -19.01 15.52
N GLU A 230 24.30 -20.30 15.47
CA GLU A 230 25.23 -21.39 15.76
C GLU A 230 26.34 -21.49 14.69
N GLU A 231 26.01 -21.32 13.40
CA GLU A 231 27.00 -21.29 12.31
C GLU A 231 27.96 -20.09 12.44
N VAL A 232 27.46 -18.90 12.74
CA VAL A 232 28.28 -17.70 12.97
C VAL A 232 29.17 -17.86 14.21
N SER A 233 28.68 -18.55 15.25
CA SER A 233 29.47 -18.84 16.45
C SER A 233 30.54 -19.91 16.24
N LYS A 234 30.36 -20.80 15.26
CA LYS A 234 31.35 -21.82 14.86
C LYS A 234 32.43 -21.28 13.93
N LEU A 235 32.19 -20.13 13.28
CA LEU A 235 33.11 -19.46 12.35
C LEU A 235 34.02 -18.42 13.03
N ASN A 236 33.73 -18.06 14.29
CA ASN A 236 34.54 -17.16 15.13
C ASN A 236 35.34 -17.94 16.19
#